data_AF-A0A3A4JTJ5-F1
#
_entry.id   AF-A0A3A4JTJ5-F1
#
_cell.length_a   1.000
_cell.length_b   1.000
_cell.length_c   1.000
_cell.angle_alpha   90.00
_cell.angle_beta   90.00
_cell.angle_gamma   90.00
#
_symmetry.space_group_name_H-M   'P 1'
#
loop_
_entity.id
_entity.type
_entity.pdbx_description
1 polymer ?
#
loop_
_entity_poly.entity_id
_entity_poly.type
_entity_poly.pdbx_seq_one_letter_code
_entity_poly.pdbx_strand_id
1 'polypeptide(L)'
;MRLGTLRDVEHGLPPELRLDEEAGEGFAYFFNGATAVACPPDLHWLVVCAAAEAHHNGGDIVVWGTSTEVGSTMLQDGGDFFDDAFDVQLSPDSGVAAAWKEGVLYAWRVPEGKPLWQAEIGTTRDPFEYDDDDDSDVEPEDELARIGFSGDGRRIAASSVVDGVHVIDAATGAVVFASGAGSFGPVALDHHGERLAHAASSGEIIVREVNSGAIVLRYDTGLAVVNALTYAPDGAGLLVAGGRRPGESVGATATVEAAPTAIVLDIGGDAVIGARQIQPVGLPASISAASVVAAGCTRVIWADHGPMIFAASDHGAALFDGDGRILWTGPSLTIGNFTADGRTLVLINQSVDLDATIDAILIDDLR
;
A
#
# COMPACT_ATOMS: atom_id res chain seq x y z
N MET A 1 20.59 0.46 -2.21
CA MET A 1 21.21 -0.88 -2.09
C MET A 1 20.39 -1.87 -2.90
N ARG A 2 21.01 -2.75 -3.68
CA ARG A 2 20.31 -3.82 -4.40
C ARG A 2 20.06 -4.98 -3.44
N LEU A 3 18.80 -5.41 -3.29
CA LEU A 3 18.42 -6.60 -2.52
C LEU A 3 18.35 -7.85 -3.39
N GLY A 4 17.88 -7.75 -4.64
CA GLY A 4 17.74 -8.89 -5.55
C GLY A 4 16.90 -8.55 -6.78
N THR A 5 16.27 -9.57 -7.35
CA THR A 5 15.37 -9.49 -8.52
C THR A 5 14.10 -10.29 -8.29
N LEU A 6 13.02 -10.04 -9.05
CA LEU A 6 11.83 -10.89 -8.98
C LEU A 6 12.13 -12.34 -9.41
N ARG A 7 13.12 -12.56 -10.28
CA ARG A 7 13.56 -13.91 -10.64
C ARG A 7 14.14 -14.68 -9.45
N ASP A 8 14.83 -13.99 -8.53
CA ASP A 8 15.30 -14.60 -7.28
C ASP A 8 14.09 -15.04 -6.41
N VAL A 9 13.02 -14.24 -6.41
CA VAL A 9 11.74 -14.56 -5.74
C VAL A 9 11.06 -15.76 -6.40
N GLU A 10 10.96 -15.80 -7.73
CA GLU A 10 10.33 -16.91 -8.48
C GLU A 10 11.00 -18.26 -8.22
N HIS A 11 12.31 -18.27 -7.98
CA HIS A 11 13.05 -19.48 -7.62
C HIS A 11 13.10 -19.73 -6.11
N GLY A 12 12.62 -18.79 -5.30
CA GLY A 12 12.65 -18.86 -3.84
C GLY A 12 14.06 -18.82 -3.25
N LEU A 13 15.04 -18.30 -4.00
CA LEU A 13 16.45 -18.27 -3.60
C LEU A 13 16.91 -16.85 -3.26
N PRO A 14 17.83 -16.69 -2.29
CA PRO A 14 18.52 -15.42 -2.10
C PRO A 14 19.46 -15.16 -3.29
N PRO A 15 19.79 -13.88 -3.59
CA PRO A 15 20.58 -13.49 -4.77
C PRO A 15 22.01 -14.06 -4.80
N GLU A 16 22.52 -14.49 -3.64
CA GLU A 16 23.84 -15.11 -3.49
C GLU A 16 23.90 -16.53 -4.09
N LEU A 17 22.75 -17.18 -4.26
CA LEU A 17 22.62 -18.55 -4.77
C LEU A 17 22.10 -18.53 -6.23
N ARG A 18 22.89 -17.97 -7.15
CA ARG A 18 22.56 -18.02 -8.58
C ARG A 18 22.64 -19.45 -9.11
N LEU A 19 21.59 -19.89 -9.78
CA LEU A 19 21.52 -21.19 -10.45
C LEU A 19 22.07 -21.06 -11.88
N ASP A 20 22.82 -22.06 -12.32
CA ASP A 20 23.05 -22.29 -13.75
C ASP A 20 21.70 -22.63 -14.40
N GLU A 21 21.47 -22.18 -15.65
CA GLU A 21 20.20 -21.97 -16.38
C GLU A 21 19.16 -23.12 -16.46
N GLU A 22 19.29 -24.23 -15.72
CA GLU A 22 18.35 -25.37 -15.71
C GLU A 22 17.72 -25.65 -14.33
N ALA A 23 17.20 -24.62 -13.66
CA ALA A 23 16.63 -24.81 -12.34
C ALA A 23 15.11 -25.05 -12.32
N GLY A 24 14.72 -26.31 -12.10
CA GLY A 24 13.56 -26.73 -11.30
C GLY A 24 12.16 -26.26 -11.70
N GLU A 25 11.13 -26.85 -11.08
CA GLU A 25 9.80 -26.24 -11.04
C GLU A 25 9.89 -24.91 -10.26
N GLY A 26 9.26 -23.84 -10.76
CA GLY A 26 9.26 -22.52 -10.09
C GLY A 26 8.65 -22.59 -8.69
N PHE A 27 9.17 -21.78 -7.76
CA PHE A 27 8.67 -21.67 -6.40
C PHE A 27 7.43 -20.76 -6.31
N ALA A 28 7.39 -19.70 -7.12
CA ALA A 28 6.27 -18.76 -7.23
C ALA A 28 6.22 -18.15 -8.64
N TYR A 29 5.07 -17.59 -9.01
CA TYR A 29 4.78 -17.09 -10.35
C TYR A 29 4.71 -15.55 -10.38
N PHE A 30 5.78 -14.88 -10.79
CA PHE A 30 5.88 -13.41 -10.88
C PHE A 30 6.03 -12.90 -12.33
N PHE A 31 5.58 -13.70 -13.31
CA PHE A 31 5.71 -13.35 -14.73
C PHE A 31 5.07 -12.00 -15.08
N ASN A 32 3.93 -11.68 -14.44
CA ASN A 32 3.21 -10.42 -14.61
C ASN A 32 3.73 -9.29 -13.69
N GLY A 33 4.78 -9.56 -12.92
CA GLY A 33 5.34 -8.65 -11.93
C GLY A 33 4.75 -8.85 -10.54
N ALA A 34 4.94 -7.82 -9.71
CA ALA A 34 4.49 -7.76 -8.33
C ALA A 34 3.49 -6.62 -8.13
N THR A 35 2.54 -6.82 -7.22
CA THR A 35 1.49 -5.85 -6.89
C THR A 35 1.80 -5.10 -5.60
N ALA A 36 2.44 -5.77 -4.64
CA ALA A 36 2.76 -5.18 -3.35
C ALA A 36 4.01 -5.82 -2.71
N VAL A 37 4.61 -5.09 -1.76
CA VAL A 37 5.76 -5.55 -0.98
C VAL A 37 5.66 -5.04 0.45
N ALA A 38 6.08 -5.85 1.42
CA ALA A 38 6.27 -5.42 2.81
C ALA A 38 7.59 -5.98 3.37
N CYS A 39 8.22 -5.24 4.28
CA CYS A 39 9.58 -5.54 4.69
C CYS A 39 9.85 -5.22 6.18
N PRO A 40 10.57 -6.10 6.89
CA PRO A 40 11.08 -5.81 8.22
C PRO A 40 12.26 -4.82 8.15
N PRO A 41 12.54 -4.07 9.23
CA PRO A 41 13.66 -3.11 9.26
C PRO A 41 15.05 -3.70 8.97
N ASP A 42 15.26 -4.99 9.25
CA ASP A 42 16.53 -5.68 9.04
C ASP A 42 16.73 -6.20 7.61
N LEU A 43 15.67 -6.18 6.80
CA LEU A 43 15.64 -6.61 5.39
C LEU A 43 16.08 -8.05 5.15
N HIS A 44 16.08 -8.94 6.16
CA HIS A 44 16.51 -10.35 5.99
C HIS A 44 15.52 -11.20 5.16
N TRP A 45 14.29 -10.71 5.02
CA TRP A 45 13.23 -11.30 4.20
C TRP A 45 12.25 -10.20 3.77
N LEU A 46 11.44 -10.46 2.76
CA LEU A 46 10.34 -9.58 2.31
C LEU A 46 9.08 -10.41 2.15
N VAL A 47 7.90 -9.80 2.30
CA VAL A 47 6.67 -10.36 1.73
C VAL A 47 6.44 -9.71 0.37
N VAL A 48 6.22 -10.52 -0.66
CA VAL A 48 6.00 -10.05 -2.03
C VAL A 48 4.72 -10.68 -2.56
N CYS A 49 3.86 -9.85 -3.16
CA CYS A 49 2.61 -10.25 -3.79
C CYS A 49 2.78 -10.22 -5.31
N ALA A 50 2.44 -11.31 -5.99
CA ALA A 50 2.48 -11.42 -7.43
C ALA A 50 1.25 -10.75 -8.08
N ALA A 51 1.42 -10.31 -9.32
CA ALA A 51 0.33 -9.90 -10.18
C ALA A 51 -0.29 -11.11 -10.90
N ALA A 52 -1.60 -11.07 -11.09
CA ALA A 52 -2.40 -12.03 -11.82
C ALA A 52 -2.94 -11.43 -13.13
N GLU A 53 -3.32 -12.27 -14.06
CA GLU A 53 -4.07 -11.86 -15.25
C GLU A 53 -5.30 -12.76 -15.35
N ALA A 54 -6.43 -12.23 -15.83
CA ALA A 54 -7.78 -12.82 -15.79
C ALA A 54 -7.91 -14.32 -16.19
N HIS A 55 -6.92 -14.91 -16.86
CA HIS A 55 -6.91 -16.32 -17.28
C HIS A 55 -5.60 -17.07 -17.01
N HIS A 56 -4.63 -16.49 -16.30
CA HIS A 56 -3.30 -17.05 -16.09
C HIS A 56 -3.00 -17.26 -14.61
N ASN A 57 -2.07 -18.18 -14.29
CA ASN A 57 -1.54 -18.34 -12.93
C ASN A 57 -0.99 -16.99 -12.44
N GLY A 58 -1.16 -16.67 -11.16
CA GLY A 58 -0.86 -15.34 -10.62
C GLY A 58 -0.96 -15.28 -9.11
N GLY A 59 -1.04 -14.07 -8.54
CA GLY A 59 -1.49 -13.75 -7.17
C GLY A 59 -0.91 -14.55 -6.00
N ASP A 60 0.24 -15.20 -6.21
CA ASP A 60 1.06 -15.78 -5.17
C ASP A 60 1.46 -14.71 -4.15
N ILE A 61 1.36 -15.07 -2.88
CA ILE A 61 1.89 -14.26 -1.77
C ILE A 61 2.98 -15.09 -1.12
N VAL A 62 4.20 -14.56 -1.09
CA VAL A 62 5.36 -15.27 -0.57
C VAL A 62 6.13 -14.47 0.45
N VAL A 63 6.74 -15.17 1.41
CA VAL A 63 7.94 -14.68 2.09
C VAL A 63 9.14 -15.07 1.23
N TRP A 64 9.95 -14.09 0.84
CA TRP A 64 11.22 -14.31 0.16
C TRP A 64 12.39 -13.96 1.07
N GLY A 65 13.30 -14.90 1.27
CA GLY A 65 14.54 -14.67 2.01
C GLY A 65 15.56 -13.91 1.18
N THR A 66 16.04 -12.75 1.66
CA THR A 66 17.07 -11.97 0.96
C THR A 66 18.48 -12.51 1.23
N SER A 67 18.61 -13.41 2.20
CA SER A 67 19.85 -14.06 2.62
C SER A 67 19.61 -15.55 2.92
N THR A 68 20.67 -16.30 3.16
CA THR A 68 20.55 -17.73 3.51
C THR A 68 20.06 -17.99 4.93
N GLU A 69 19.88 -16.95 5.75
CA GLU A 69 19.44 -17.06 7.15
C GLU A 69 17.93 -17.32 7.28
N VAL A 70 17.15 -16.82 6.33
CA VAL A 70 15.69 -16.98 6.28
C VAL A 70 15.32 -17.64 4.96
N GLY A 71 14.62 -18.78 5.02
CA GLY A 71 14.15 -19.47 3.81
C GLY A 71 12.88 -18.81 3.24
N SER A 72 12.68 -18.97 1.94
CA SER A 72 11.44 -18.53 1.27
C SER A 72 10.28 -19.48 1.58
N THR A 73 9.07 -18.95 1.75
CA THR A 73 7.85 -19.71 2.10
C THR A 73 6.64 -19.18 1.32
N MET A 74 5.86 -20.08 0.72
CA MET A 74 4.57 -19.75 0.11
C MET A 74 3.53 -19.47 1.21
N LEU A 75 2.94 -18.28 1.22
CA LEU A 75 1.89 -17.91 2.17
C LEU A 75 0.50 -18.20 1.61
N GLN A 76 0.30 -17.88 0.33
CA GLN A 76 -0.92 -18.11 -0.40
C GLN A 76 -0.55 -18.43 -1.85
N ASP A 77 -0.96 -19.60 -2.32
CA ASP A 77 -0.86 -19.99 -3.73
C ASP A 77 -2.00 -19.31 -4.51
N GLY A 78 -1.67 -18.79 -5.67
CA GLY A 78 -2.58 -18.09 -6.55
C GLY A 78 -3.02 -18.83 -7.81
N GLY A 79 -3.04 -20.16 -7.75
CA GLY A 79 -3.47 -21.02 -8.86
C GLY A 79 -4.93 -20.87 -9.35
N ASP A 80 -5.72 -19.93 -8.84
CA ASP A 80 -7.11 -19.67 -9.25
C ASP A 80 -7.24 -18.31 -10.00
N PHE A 81 -8.42 -18.01 -10.55
CA PHE A 81 -8.66 -16.81 -11.38
C PHE A 81 -8.91 -15.56 -10.51
N PHE A 82 -8.43 -14.38 -10.92
CA PHE A 82 -8.68 -13.05 -10.31
C PHE A 82 -8.16 -12.85 -8.88
N ASP A 83 -6.87 -13.08 -8.67
CA ASP A 83 -6.36 -13.38 -7.34
C ASP A 83 -5.29 -12.37 -6.85
N ASP A 84 -5.31 -11.16 -7.42
CA ASP A 84 -4.38 -10.06 -7.11
C ASP A 84 -4.43 -9.61 -5.65
N ALA A 85 -3.27 -9.64 -5.00
CA ALA A 85 -3.10 -9.07 -3.67
C ALA A 85 -2.58 -7.61 -3.74
N PHE A 86 -3.50 -6.66 -3.87
CA PHE A 86 -3.17 -5.24 -4.09
C PHE A 86 -2.45 -4.53 -2.93
N ASP A 87 -2.53 -5.03 -1.70
CA ASP A 87 -1.80 -4.46 -0.57
C ASP A 87 -1.39 -5.55 0.43
N VAL A 88 -0.19 -5.38 0.99
CA VAL A 88 0.34 -6.20 2.07
C VAL A 88 1.10 -5.30 3.04
N GLN A 89 0.90 -5.53 4.34
CA GLN A 89 1.56 -4.77 5.40
C GLN A 89 2.07 -5.69 6.49
N LEU A 90 3.16 -5.25 7.14
CA LEU A 90 3.66 -5.88 8.36
C LEU A 90 3.19 -5.09 9.58
N SER A 91 2.92 -5.83 10.65
CA SER A 91 2.85 -5.27 12.00
C SER A 91 4.15 -4.55 12.38
N PRO A 92 4.12 -3.56 13.30
CA PRO A 92 5.30 -2.79 13.68
C PRO A 92 6.47 -3.64 14.22
N ASP A 93 6.18 -4.77 14.85
CA ASP A 93 7.18 -5.72 15.34
C ASP A 93 7.63 -6.74 14.27
N SER A 94 7.11 -6.63 13.04
CA SER A 94 7.34 -7.52 11.91
C SER A 94 6.98 -8.98 12.15
N GLY A 95 6.16 -9.30 13.17
CA GLY A 95 5.79 -10.68 13.54
C GLY A 95 4.48 -11.18 12.92
N VAL A 96 3.69 -10.28 12.32
CA VAL A 96 2.45 -10.55 11.60
C VAL A 96 2.47 -9.84 10.25
N ALA A 97 2.15 -10.55 9.18
CA ALA A 97 1.83 -9.98 7.87
C ALA A 97 0.32 -10.07 7.64
N ALA A 98 -0.26 -9.06 7.00
CA ALA A 98 -1.63 -9.09 6.53
C ALA A 98 -1.71 -8.63 5.07
N ALA A 99 -2.45 -9.38 4.25
CA ALA A 99 -2.66 -9.08 2.84
C ALA A 99 -4.14 -9.26 2.49
N TRP A 100 -4.63 -8.43 1.58
CA TRP A 100 -5.99 -8.54 1.06
C TRP A 100 -5.95 -9.27 -0.27
N LYS A 101 -6.90 -10.19 -0.47
CA LYS A 101 -7.09 -10.94 -1.71
C LYS A 101 -8.57 -11.36 -1.81
N GLU A 102 -9.25 -10.98 -2.89
CA GLU A 102 -10.63 -11.39 -3.22
C GLU A 102 -11.68 -11.18 -2.10
N GLY A 103 -11.66 -10.03 -1.44
CA GLY A 103 -12.57 -9.73 -0.35
C GLY A 103 -12.21 -10.41 0.98
N VAL A 104 -11.13 -11.19 1.01
CA VAL A 104 -10.62 -11.84 2.21
C VAL A 104 -9.34 -11.14 2.67
N LEU A 105 -9.32 -10.74 3.93
CA LEU A 105 -8.10 -10.31 4.60
C LEU A 105 -7.46 -11.52 5.26
N TYR A 106 -6.26 -11.88 4.80
CA TYR A 106 -5.46 -12.96 5.35
C TYR A 106 -4.40 -12.42 6.30
N ALA A 107 -4.08 -13.19 7.33
CA ALA A 107 -2.97 -12.88 8.23
C ALA A 107 -2.13 -14.12 8.55
N TRP A 108 -0.82 -13.93 8.64
CA TRP A 108 0.16 -14.97 8.94
C TRP A 108 1.14 -14.51 10.01
N ARG A 109 1.64 -15.46 10.79
CA ARG A 109 2.90 -15.30 11.52
C ARG A 109 4.04 -15.42 10.53
N VAL A 110 4.92 -14.44 10.53
CA VAL A 110 6.05 -14.32 9.60
C VAL A 110 7.37 -14.20 10.39
N PRO A 111 8.50 -14.66 9.81
CA PRO A 111 8.66 -15.15 8.44
C PRO A 111 8.26 -16.61 8.19
N GLU A 112 7.88 -17.39 9.20
CA GLU A 112 7.63 -18.84 9.04
C GLU A 112 6.39 -19.18 8.19
N GLY A 113 5.56 -18.18 7.88
CA GLY A 113 4.39 -18.31 7.03
C GLY A 113 3.25 -19.12 7.64
N LYS A 114 3.18 -19.21 8.97
CA LYS A 114 2.09 -19.94 9.64
C LYS A 114 0.79 -19.13 9.59
N PRO A 115 -0.30 -19.66 9.02
CA PRO A 115 -1.60 -18.97 9.02
C PRO A 115 -2.04 -18.60 10.43
N LEU A 116 -2.50 -17.37 10.60
CA LEU A 116 -3.00 -16.85 11.88
C LEU A 116 -4.54 -16.80 11.88
N TRP A 117 -5.12 -16.15 10.88
CA TRP A 117 -6.57 -16.11 10.63
C TRP A 117 -6.83 -15.58 9.22
N GLN A 118 -8.07 -15.74 8.75
CA GLN A 118 -8.61 -15.06 7.58
C GLN A 118 -9.97 -14.45 7.97
N ALA A 119 -10.30 -13.30 7.41
CA ALA A 119 -11.56 -12.60 7.65
C ALA A 119 -12.18 -12.16 6.33
N GLU A 120 -13.37 -12.67 6.03
CA GLU A 120 -14.21 -12.19 4.92
C GLU A 120 -14.74 -10.80 5.29
N ILE A 121 -14.11 -9.79 4.72
CA ILE A 121 -14.43 -8.37 4.98
C ILE A 121 -14.82 -7.63 3.71
N GLY A 122 -14.91 -8.35 2.59
CA GLY A 122 -15.38 -7.85 1.32
C GLY A 122 -16.26 -8.85 0.58
N THR A 123 -17.05 -8.36 -0.37
CA THR A 123 -17.88 -9.18 -1.24
C THR A 123 -17.00 -9.79 -2.32
N THR A 124 -16.87 -11.12 -2.32
CA THR A 124 -16.28 -11.88 -3.43
C THR A 124 -17.28 -11.82 -4.60
N ARG A 125 -16.93 -11.17 -5.71
CA ARG A 125 -17.79 -11.14 -6.90
C ARG A 125 -17.57 -12.42 -7.72
N ASP A 126 -18.65 -12.93 -8.31
CA ASP A 126 -18.57 -14.11 -9.18
C ASP A 126 -17.88 -13.71 -10.50
N PRO A 127 -16.72 -14.31 -10.84
CA PRO A 127 -16.01 -14.03 -12.09
C PRO A 127 -16.74 -14.58 -13.34
N PHE A 128 -17.96 -15.09 -13.21
CA PHE A 128 -18.83 -15.50 -14.31
C PHE A 128 -20.17 -14.73 -14.33
N GLU A 129 -20.39 -13.78 -13.42
CA GLU A 129 -21.49 -12.79 -13.54
C GLU A 129 -21.16 -11.68 -14.56
N TYR A 130 -20.04 -11.79 -15.30
CA TYR A 130 -19.84 -11.06 -16.54
C TYR A 130 -20.87 -11.52 -17.56
N ASP A 131 -22.03 -10.88 -17.58
CA ASP A 131 -22.94 -10.99 -18.71
C ASP A 131 -22.18 -10.42 -19.92
N ASP A 132 -21.98 -11.21 -20.98
CA ASP A 132 -21.33 -10.79 -22.24
C ASP A 132 -22.00 -9.54 -22.88
N ASP A 133 -23.16 -9.13 -22.35
CA ASP A 133 -23.99 -8.00 -22.77
C ASP A 133 -24.00 -6.79 -21.79
N ASP A 134 -23.35 -6.87 -20.62
CA ASP A 134 -23.23 -5.74 -19.67
C ASP A 134 -21.84 -5.08 -19.78
N ASP A 135 -21.78 -3.96 -20.52
CA ASP A 135 -20.66 -2.99 -20.53
C ASP A 135 -20.48 -2.31 -19.14
N SER A 136 -20.85 -2.96 -18.03
CA SER A 136 -20.39 -2.55 -16.71
C SER A 136 -18.91 -2.94 -16.60
N ASP A 137 -18.07 -2.16 -17.29
CA ASP A 137 -16.63 -2.13 -17.16
C ASP A 137 -16.32 -2.10 -15.65
N VAL A 138 -15.96 -3.26 -15.07
CA VAL A 138 -15.43 -3.32 -13.71
C VAL A 138 -14.06 -2.71 -13.82
N GLU A 139 -13.97 -1.43 -13.49
CA GLU A 139 -12.71 -0.72 -13.47
C GLU A 139 -11.86 -1.34 -12.33
N PRO A 140 -10.56 -1.60 -12.55
CA PRO A 140 -9.67 -2.23 -11.54
C PRO A 140 -9.60 -1.45 -10.22
N GLU A 141 -10.11 -0.22 -10.19
CA GLU A 141 -10.29 0.57 -8.96
C GLU A 141 -11.30 -0.05 -7.97
N ASP A 142 -12.30 -0.80 -8.43
CA ASP A 142 -13.37 -1.39 -7.61
C ASP A 142 -12.89 -2.53 -6.70
N GLU A 143 -11.70 -3.10 -6.97
CA GLU A 143 -11.09 -4.17 -6.18
C GLU A 143 -9.94 -3.68 -5.28
N LEU A 144 -9.59 -2.39 -5.36
CA LEU A 144 -8.50 -1.86 -4.55
C LEU A 144 -8.81 -1.95 -3.05
N ALA A 145 -7.86 -2.51 -2.32
CA ALA A 145 -7.86 -2.53 -0.87
C ALA A 145 -6.63 -1.85 -0.28
N ARG A 146 -6.79 -1.27 0.91
CA ARG A 146 -5.68 -0.65 1.66
C ARG A 146 -5.67 -1.15 3.09
N ILE A 147 -4.49 -1.45 3.60
CA ILE A 147 -4.27 -2.02 4.93
C ILE A 147 -3.39 -1.08 5.76
N GLY A 148 -3.68 -0.96 7.05
CA GLY A 148 -2.82 -0.24 8.01
C GLY A 148 -2.89 -0.83 9.41
N PHE A 149 -1.73 -1.04 10.04
CA PHE A 149 -1.66 -1.45 11.45
C PHE A 149 -1.73 -0.23 12.37
N SER A 150 -2.25 -0.43 13.60
CA SER A 150 -1.99 0.49 14.70
C SER A 150 -0.51 0.45 15.10
N GLY A 151 0.00 1.53 15.68
CA GLY A 151 1.41 1.63 16.09
C GLY A 151 1.82 0.61 17.17
N ASP A 152 0.88 0.09 17.93
CA ASP A 152 1.06 -1.00 18.88
C ASP A 152 0.85 -2.41 18.28
N GLY A 153 0.49 -2.49 17.00
CA GLY A 153 0.28 -3.74 16.26
C GLY A 153 -0.96 -4.53 16.65
N ARG A 154 -1.84 -4.01 17.51
CA ARG A 154 -3.00 -4.75 18.05
C ARG A 154 -4.24 -4.69 17.17
N ARG A 155 -4.28 -3.77 16.21
CA ARG A 155 -5.40 -3.53 15.31
C ARG A 155 -4.91 -3.41 13.88
N ILE A 156 -5.74 -3.88 12.95
CA ILE A 156 -5.58 -3.69 11.51
C ILE A 156 -6.81 -2.94 11.02
N ALA A 157 -6.60 -1.86 10.28
CA ALA A 157 -7.63 -1.26 9.47
C ALA A 157 -7.50 -1.78 8.04
N ALA A 158 -8.63 -2.09 7.41
CA ALA A 158 -8.70 -2.51 6.03
C ALA A 158 -9.87 -1.81 5.34
N SER A 159 -9.69 -1.33 4.12
CA SER A 159 -10.74 -0.72 3.31
C SER A 159 -10.94 -1.46 2.00
N SER A 160 -12.18 -1.51 1.51
CA SER A 160 -12.57 -1.92 0.15
C SER A 160 -13.55 -0.89 -0.42
N VAL A 161 -13.56 -0.71 -1.75
CA VAL A 161 -14.55 0.16 -2.44
C VAL A 161 -15.97 -0.28 -2.14
N VAL A 162 -16.22 -1.59 -2.16
CA VAL A 162 -17.56 -2.17 -2.09
C VAL A 162 -18.08 -2.15 -0.64
N ASP A 163 -17.26 -2.60 0.30
CA ASP A 163 -17.72 -2.93 1.67
C ASP A 163 -17.34 -1.88 2.73
N GLY A 164 -16.55 -0.89 2.33
CA GLY A 164 -16.12 0.21 3.19
C GLY A 164 -14.93 -0.14 4.09
N VAL A 165 -14.88 0.44 5.29
CA VAL A 165 -13.74 0.31 6.21
C VAL A 165 -14.06 -0.60 7.39
N HIS A 166 -13.13 -1.50 7.67
CA HIS A 166 -13.15 -2.42 8.79
C HIS A 166 -11.96 -2.16 9.72
N VAL A 167 -12.14 -2.38 11.01
CA VAL A 167 -11.05 -2.52 11.99
C VAL A 167 -11.14 -3.89 12.63
N ILE A 168 -10.02 -4.60 12.70
CA ILE A 168 -9.90 -6.00 13.09
C ILE A 168 -8.88 -6.13 14.23
N ASP A 169 -9.13 -7.03 15.18
CA ASP A 169 -8.14 -7.48 16.15
C ASP A 169 -7.03 -8.28 15.45
N ALA A 170 -5.79 -7.79 15.49
CA ALA A 170 -4.69 -8.37 14.75
C ALA A 170 -4.32 -9.79 15.21
N ALA A 171 -4.64 -10.15 16.46
CA ALA A 171 -4.31 -11.46 17.00
C ALA A 171 -5.39 -12.51 16.70
N THR A 172 -6.66 -12.11 16.65
CA THR A 172 -7.79 -13.04 16.56
C THR A 172 -8.57 -12.96 15.25
N GLY A 173 -8.37 -11.94 14.42
CA GLY A 173 -9.15 -11.71 13.20
C GLY A 173 -10.58 -11.24 13.47
N ALA A 174 -10.89 -10.83 14.71
CA ALA A 174 -12.24 -10.41 15.06
C ALA A 174 -12.50 -8.98 14.61
N VAL A 175 -13.56 -8.74 13.83
CA VAL A 175 -13.98 -7.39 13.43
C VAL A 175 -14.48 -6.63 14.67
N VAL A 176 -13.82 -5.51 14.98
CA VAL A 176 -14.18 -4.62 16.10
C VAL A 176 -14.98 -3.40 15.66
N PHE A 177 -14.86 -3.00 14.39
CA PHE A 177 -15.61 -1.91 13.78
C PHE A 177 -15.81 -2.17 12.29
N ALA A 178 -16.98 -1.78 11.77
CA ALA A 178 -17.29 -1.76 10.35
C ALA A 178 -18.14 -0.53 10.03
N SER A 179 -17.75 0.27 9.03
CA SER A 179 -18.53 1.44 8.61
C SER A 179 -19.69 1.09 7.67
N GLY A 180 -19.59 -0.04 6.97
CA GLY A 180 -20.42 -0.39 5.81
C GLY A 180 -20.02 0.39 4.55
N ALA A 181 -20.72 0.11 3.44
CA ALA A 181 -20.49 0.65 2.10
C ALA A 181 -20.43 2.18 2.01
N GLY A 182 -19.71 2.69 1.01
CA GLY A 182 -19.64 4.13 0.69
C GLY A 182 -18.51 4.89 1.39
N SER A 183 -17.54 4.19 1.97
CA SER A 183 -16.34 4.77 2.57
C SER A 183 -15.09 4.11 2.00
N PHE A 184 -14.56 4.68 0.93
CA PHE A 184 -13.36 4.17 0.25
C PHE A 184 -12.14 5.08 0.47
N GLY A 185 -10.97 4.45 0.47
CA GLY A 185 -9.68 5.11 0.35
C GLY A 185 -8.69 4.66 1.42
N PRO A 186 -7.47 5.21 1.43
CA PRO A 186 -6.46 4.86 2.42
C PRO A 186 -6.98 4.99 3.85
N VAL A 187 -6.48 4.11 4.71
CA VAL A 187 -6.83 3.99 6.13
C VAL A 187 -5.58 4.11 6.99
N ALA A 188 -5.72 4.68 8.18
CA ALA A 188 -4.68 4.65 9.20
C ALA A 188 -5.30 4.57 10.59
N LEU A 189 -4.63 3.84 11.47
CA LEU A 189 -4.94 3.79 12.89
C LEU A 189 -3.93 4.64 13.66
N ASP A 190 -4.37 5.24 14.75
CA ASP A 190 -3.43 5.86 15.70
C ASP A 190 -2.60 4.77 16.42
N HIS A 191 -1.69 5.21 17.29
CA HIS A 191 -0.76 4.28 17.96
C HIS A 191 -1.47 3.17 18.73
N HIS A 192 -2.63 3.44 19.34
CA HIS A 192 -3.39 2.47 20.15
C HIS A 192 -4.53 1.77 19.39
N GLY A 193 -4.78 2.14 18.13
CA GLY A 193 -5.92 1.65 17.36
C GLY A 193 -7.27 2.11 17.93
N GLU A 194 -7.30 3.24 18.65
CA GLU A 194 -8.50 3.84 19.22
C GLU A 194 -9.16 4.82 18.23
N ARG A 195 -8.37 5.40 17.33
CA ARG A 195 -8.83 6.29 16.28
C ARG A 195 -8.51 5.75 14.90
N LEU A 196 -9.53 5.70 14.04
CA LEU A 196 -9.42 5.36 12.63
C LEU A 196 -9.53 6.65 11.82
N ALA A 197 -8.49 7.00 11.06
CA ALA A 197 -8.56 7.98 10.00
C ALA A 197 -8.74 7.27 8.66
N HIS A 198 -9.63 7.77 7.83
CA HIS A 198 -9.83 7.25 6.47
C HIS A 198 -10.25 8.38 5.53
N ALA A 199 -9.95 8.21 4.25
CA ALA A 199 -10.47 9.10 3.22
C ALA A 199 -11.98 8.87 3.01
N ALA A 200 -12.64 9.89 2.52
CA ALA A 200 -13.98 9.85 1.96
C ALA A 200 -13.94 10.44 0.54
N SER A 201 -15.10 10.51 -0.13
CA SER A 201 -15.18 11.04 -1.49
C SER A 201 -14.67 12.49 -1.57
N SER A 202 -14.05 12.84 -2.70
CA SER A 202 -13.59 14.22 -3.02
C SER A 202 -12.50 14.81 -2.10
N GLY A 203 -11.73 13.97 -1.42
CA GLY A 203 -10.54 14.38 -0.65
C GLY A 203 -10.81 14.81 0.79
N GLU A 204 -12.01 14.55 1.31
CA GLU A 204 -12.31 14.69 2.74
C GLU A 204 -11.61 13.57 3.54
N ILE A 205 -11.13 13.90 4.73
CA ILE A 205 -10.69 12.93 5.74
C ILE A 205 -11.70 12.87 6.88
N ILE A 206 -12.04 11.66 7.29
CA ILE A 206 -12.89 11.38 8.44
C ILE A 206 -12.05 10.66 9.49
N VAL A 207 -12.12 11.13 10.74
CA VAL A 207 -11.57 10.41 11.90
C VAL A 207 -12.71 9.94 12.77
N ARG A 208 -12.64 8.67 13.18
CA ARG A 208 -13.63 7.99 14.01
C ARG A 208 -12.99 7.43 15.27
N GLU A 209 -13.74 7.42 16.36
CA GLU A 209 -13.44 6.55 17.49
C GLU A 209 -13.84 5.12 17.13
N VAL A 210 -12.91 4.16 17.24
CA VAL A 210 -13.12 2.77 16.81
C VAL A 210 -14.21 2.08 17.63
N ASN A 211 -14.22 2.27 18.95
CA ASN A 211 -15.14 1.55 19.84
C ASN A 211 -16.60 2.01 19.70
N SER A 212 -16.83 3.30 19.43
CA SER A 212 -18.19 3.85 19.32
C SER A 212 -18.64 4.02 17.86
N GLY A 213 -17.70 4.05 16.91
CA GLY A 213 -17.94 4.41 15.52
C GLY A 213 -18.21 5.91 15.30
N ALA A 214 -18.16 6.72 16.38
CA ALA A 214 -18.47 8.14 16.31
C ALA A 214 -17.44 8.89 15.46
N ILE A 215 -17.92 9.71 14.53
CA ILE A 215 -17.08 10.64 13.79
C ILE A 215 -16.69 11.77 14.73
N VAL A 216 -15.40 11.87 15.04
CA VAL A 216 -14.84 12.91 15.93
C VAL A 216 -14.27 14.08 15.14
N LEU A 217 -13.85 13.86 13.89
CA LEU A 217 -13.29 14.91 13.04
C LEU A 217 -13.63 14.69 11.57
N ARG A 218 -13.93 15.79 10.87
CA ARG A 218 -14.06 15.88 9.41
C ARG A 218 -13.20 17.03 8.93
N TYR A 219 -12.43 16.81 7.87
CA TYR A 219 -11.58 17.85 7.31
C TYR A 219 -11.50 17.74 5.79
N ASP A 220 -11.85 18.82 5.08
CA ASP A 220 -11.59 18.94 3.65
C ASP A 220 -10.13 19.35 3.45
N THR A 221 -9.32 18.43 2.91
CA THR A 221 -7.89 18.66 2.67
C THR A 221 -7.63 19.62 1.50
N GLY A 222 -8.64 19.90 0.68
CA GLY A 222 -8.47 20.61 -0.58
C GLY A 222 -7.77 19.78 -1.67
N LEU A 223 -7.55 18.48 -1.45
CA LEU A 223 -7.04 17.55 -2.45
C LEU A 223 -8.15 17.06 -3.38
N ALA A 224 -7.82 16.75 -4.63
CA ALA A 224 -8.77 16.17 -5.58
C ALA A 224 -9.04 14.70 -5.27
N VAL A 225 -7.96 13.99 -4.93
CA VAL A 225 -7.92 12.57 -4.57
C VAL A 225 -6.98 12.41 -3.40
N VAL A 226 -7.25 11.43 -2.54
CA VAL A 226 -6.39 11.06 -1.40
C VAL A 226 -5.92 9.63 -1.64
N ASN A 227 -4.61 9.45 -1.76
CA ASN A 227 -4.00 8.17 -2.14
C ASN A 227 -3.31 7.49 -0.97
N ALA A 228 -2.87 8.23 0.05
CA ALA A 228 -2.30 7.65 1.25
C ALA A 228 -2.46 8.58 2.45
N LEU A 229 -2.54 8.03 3.67
CA LEU A 229 -2.50 8.80 4.90
C LEU A 229 -1.87 8.00 6.04
N THR A 230 -1.32 8.69 7.03
CA THR A 230 -0.77 8.08 8.24
C THR A 230 -0.82 9.05 9.42
N TYR A 231 -0.89 8.52 10.64
CA TYR A 231 -0.74 9.32 11.86
C TYR A 231 0.72 9.66 12.14
N ALA A 232 0.94 10.81 12.76
CA ALA A 232 2.19 11.07 13.46
C ALA A 232 2.37 10.05 14.61
N PRO A 233 3.62 9.66 14.97
CA PRO A 233 3.86 8.66 16.01
C PRO A 233 3.25 8.99 17.37
N ASP A 234 3.08 10.27 17.68
CA ASP A 234 2.47 10.76 18.92
C ASP A 234 0.94 10.92 18.84
N GLY A 235 0.33 10.65 17.68
CA GLY A 235 -1.09 10.82 17.40
C GLY A 235 -1.54 12.28 17.26
N ALA A 236 -0.62 13.25 17.34
CA ALA A 236 -0.94 14.67 17.31
C ALA A 236 -1.04 15.26 15.89
N GLY A 237 -0.93 14.43 14.85
CA GLY A 237 -1.07 14.87 13.48
C GLY A 237 -1.42 13.75 12.49
N LEU A 238 -1.81 14.17 11.29
CA LEU A 238 -2.03 13.32 10.12
C LEU A 238 -1.23 13.85 8.94
N LEU A 239 -0.49 12.96 8.28
CA LEU A 239 0.05 13.21 6.94
C LEU A 239 -0.93 12.62 5.93
N VAL A 240 -1.33 13.42 4.94
CA VAL A 240 -2.27 13.01 3.89
C VAL A 240 -1.66 13.35 2.54
N ALA A 241 -1.49 12.37 1.66
CA ALA A 241 -0.93 12.54 0.32
C ALA A 241 -1.97 12.23 -0.76
N GLY A 242 -1.88 12.94 -1.88
CA GLY A 242 -2.81 12.80 -2.98
C GLY A 242 -2.56 13.78 -4.11
N GLY A 243 -3.61 14.10 -4.85
CA GLY A 243 -3.54 14.98 -6.02
C GLY A 243 -4.02 16.40 -5.73
N ARG A 244 -3.29 17.39 -6.24
CA ARG A 244 -3.72 18.79 -6.14
C ARG A 244 -5.00 19.03 -6.95
N ARG A 245 -6.00 19.70 -6.36
CA ARG A 245 -7.17 20.18 -7.12
C ARG A 245 -6.72 21.12 -8.25
N PRO A 246 -7.22 20.93 -9.49
CA PRO A 246 -7.06 21.92 -10.54
C PRO A 246 -7.55 23.29 -10.04
N GLY A 247 -6.86 24.37 -10.38
CA GLY A 247 -7.42 25.71 -10.22
C GLY A 247 -8.66 25.86 -11.12
N GLU A 248 -9.58 26.76 -10.76
CA GLU A 248 -10.88 27.02 -11.41
C GLU A 248 -10.81 27.51 -12.88
N SER A 249 -9.68 27.33 -13.58
CA SER A 249 -9.51 27.73 -14.97
C SER A 249 -8.50 26.86 -15.70
N VAL A 250 -9.00 25.82 -16.37
CA VAL A 250 -8.44 25.36 -17.65
C VAL A 250 -9.63 25.04 -18.56
N GLY A 251 -9.68 25.70 -19.73
CA GLY A 251 -10.70 25.45 -20.74
C GLY A 251 -10.69 23.98 -21.16
N ALA A 252 -11.89 23.45 -21.42
CA ALA A 252 -12.12 22.07 -21.84
C ALA A 252 -11.13 21.65 -22.94
N THR A 253 -10.15 20.79 -22.61
CA THR A 253 -9.42 19.82 -23.46
C THR A 253 -8.07 19.34 -22.90
N ALA A 254 -7.65 19.71 -21.68
CA ALA A 254 -6.53 19.06 -21.01
C ALA A 254 -7.05 18.31 -19.77
N THR A 255 -6.93 16.98 -19.76
CA THR A 255 -7.00 16.18 -18.54
C THR A 255 -5.99 16.77 -17.57
N VAL A 256 -6.45 17.38 -16.48
CA VAL A 256 -5.53 17.95 -15.49
C VAL A 256 -4.96 16.80 -14.68
N GLU A 257 -3.77 16.34 -15.06
CA GLU A 257 -2.96 15.42 -14.25
C GLU A 257 -2.77 16.05 -12.87
N ALA A 258 -3.40 15.46 -11.85
CA ALA A 258 -3.35 16.01 -10.50
C ALA A 258 -1.94 15.81 -9.95
N ALA A 259 -1.11 16.86 -9.94
CA ALA A 259 0.26 16.77 -9.45
C ALA A 259 0.30 16.27 -7.99
N PRO A 260 1.17 15.29 -7.65
CA PRO A 260 1.37 14.82 -6.29
C PRO A 260 1.67 15.95 -5.32
N THR A 261 0.97 15.93 -4.19
CA THR A 261 1.12 16.88 -3.09
C THR A 261 0.74 16.17 -1.79
N ALA A 262 1.06 16.78 -0.66
CA ALA A 262 0.59 16.31 0.63
C ALA A 262 0.17 17.47 1.51
N ILE A 263 -0.50 17.15 2.62
CA ILE A 263 -0.86 18.07 3.67
C ILE A 263 -0.54 17.43 5.01
N VAL A 264 0.07 18.22 5.89
CA VAL A 264 0.24 17.87 7.31
C VAL A 264 -0.84 18.58 8.08
N LEU A 265 -1.63 17.81 8.83
CA LEU A 265 -2.66 18.31 9.72
C LEU A 265 -2.17 18.15 11.16
N ASP A 266 -2.22 19.23 11.93
CA ASP A 266 -2.02 19.19 13.38
C ASP A 266 -3.37 19.00 14.06
N ILE A 267 -3.48 17.98 14.91
CA ILE A 267 -4.72 17.58 15.58
C ILE A 267 -4.64 17.93 17.06
N GLY A 268 -5.60 18.74 17.52
CA GLY A 268 -5.79 19.08 18.93
C GLY A 268 -7.12 18.50 19.43
N GLY A 269 -7.08 17.34 20.07
CA GLY A 269 -8.29 16.63 20.50
C GLY A 269 -9.11 16.17 19.28
N ASP A 270 -10.28 16.77 19.09
CA ASP A 270 -11.22 16.40 18.02
C ASP A 270 -11.28 17.47 16.90
N ALA A 271 -10.28 18.35 16.83
CA ALA A 271 -10.21 19.42 15.84
C ALA A 271 -8.85 19.50 15.15
N VAL A 272 -8.86 19.90 13.87
CA VAL A 272 -7.65 20.35 13.17
C VAL A 272 -7.31 21.75 13.65
N ILE A 273 -6.13 21.92 14.24
CA ILE A 273 -5.64 23.20 14.79
C ILE A 273 -4.58 23.86 13.89
N GLY A 274 -4.01 23.10 12.96
CA GLY A 274 -3.01 23.55 12.01
C GLY A 274 -3.07 22.70 10.75
N ALA A 275 -2.78 23.30 9.61
CA ALA A 275 -2.71 22.61 8.34
C ALA A 275 -1.64 23.26 7.46
N ARG A 276 -0.73 22.44 6.93
CA ARG A 276 0.38 22.88 6.09
C ARG A 276 0.49 22.02 4.86
N GLN A 277 0.39 22.65 3.68
CA GLN A 277 0.59 21.96 2.43
C GLN A 277 2.08 21.69 2.17
N ILE A 278 2.38 20.50 1.66
CA ILE A 278 3.66 20.07 1.12
C ILE A 278 3.54 20.05 -0.40
N GLN A 279 4.22 20.97 -1.06
CA GLN A 279 4.30 21.02 -2.52
C GLN A 279 5.71 20.59 -2.94
N PRO A 280 5.87 19.43 -3.60
CA PRO A 280 7.19 19.01 -4.05
C PRO A 280 7.71 19.96 -5.12
N VAL A 281 8.94 20.44 -4.96
CA VAL A 281 9.58 21.37 -5.90
C VAL A 281 10.39 20.59 -6.93
N GLY A 282 10.08 20.77 -8.22
CA GLY A 282 10.81 20.13 -9.32
C GLY A 282 10.34 18.71 -9.66
N LEU A 283 9.12 18.35 -9.26
CA LEU A 283 8.55 17.04 -9.54
C LEU A 283 8.36 16.88 -11.06
N PRO A 284 8.76 15.75 -11.67
CA PRO A 284 8.48 15.48 -13.08
C PRO A 284 6.98 15.56 -13.35
N ALA A 285 6.59 16.29 -14.41
CA ALA A 285 5.19 16.52 -14.74
C ALA A 285 4.42 15.23 -15.07
N SER A 286 5.13 14.17 -15.52
CA SER A 286 4.53 12.88 -15.83
C SER A 286 4.03 12.12 -14.59
N ILE A 287 4.52 12.44 -13.39
CA ILE A 287 4.07 11.78 -12.17
C ILE A 287 2.73 12.39 -11.76
N SER A 288 1.65 11.63 -11.95
CA SER A 288 0.28 12.03 -11.66
C SER A 288 -0.25 11.26 -10.45
N ALA A 289 -0.93 11.96 -9.55
CA ALA A 289 -1.63 11.35 -8.43
C ALA A 289 -3.04 10.86 -8.81
N ALA A 290 -3.49 11.06 -10.05
CA ALA A 290 -4.84 10.70 -10.50
C ALA A 290 -4.94 9.31 -11.14
N SER A 291 -3.85 8.53 -11.22
CA SER A 291 -3.88 7.19 -11.83
C SER A 291 -4.23 6.09 -10.83
N VAL A 292 -4.69 4.94 -11.33
CA VAL A 292 -4.98 3.74 -10.53
C VAL A 292 -3.71 3.26 -9.80
N VAL A 293 -2.55 3.27 -10.46
CA VAL A 293 -1.26 2.97 -9.80
C VAL A 293 -1.00 3.94 -8.66
N ALA A 294 -1.33 5.23 -8.81
CA ALA A 294 -1.17 6.17 -7.71
C ALA A 294 -2.07 5.84 -6.52
N ALA A 295 -3.32 5.43 -6.76
CA ALA A 295 -4.26 5.02 -5.74
C ALA A 295 -3.84 3.72 -5.01
N GLY A 296 -3.21 2.77 -5.72
CA GLY A 296 -2.73 1.51 -5.14
C GLY A 296 -1.33 1.58 -4.49
N CYS A 297 -0.41 2.36 -5.06
CA CYS A 297 1.02 2.27 -4.77
C CYS A 297 1.60 3.48 -4.02
N THR A 298 0.89 4.61 -3.92
CA THR A 298 1.37 5.74 -3.12
C THR A 298 1.47 5.33 -1.65
N ARG A 299 2.61 5.61 -1.01
CA ARG A 299 2.87 5.32 0.41
C ARG A 299 3.32 6.58 1.14
N VAL A 300 2.96 6.65 2.41
CA VAL A 300 3.40 7.72 3.31
C VAL A 300 3.84 7.12 4.62
N ILE A 301 4.81 7.75 5.27
CA ILE A 301 5.22 7.43 6.64
C ILE A 301 5.53 8.71 7.39
N TRP A 302 5.28 8.71 8.69
CA TRP A 302 5.71 9.76 9.59
C TRP A 302 6.50 9.12 10.73
N ALA A 303 7.81 9.36 10.73
CA ALA A 303 8.72 8.81 11.72
C ALA A 303 9.55 9.93 12.39
N ASP A 304 10.60 9.57 13.12
CA ASP A 304 11.48 10.49 13.85
C ASP A 304 12.11 11.58 12.96
N HIS A 305 12.35 11.22 11.72
CA HIS A 305 12.90 12.09 10.69
C HIS A 305 11.85 13.02 10.08
N GLY A 306 10.57 12.84 10.40
CA GLY A 306 9.44 13.62 9.92
C GLY A 306 8.61 12.92 8.83
N PRO A 307 7.74 13.67 8.14
CA PRO A 307 6.89 13.14 7.07
C PRO A 307 7.70 12.75 5.82
N MET A 308 7.39 11.61 5.22
CA MET A 308 7.92 11.14 3.94
C MET A 308 6.78 10.66 3.03
N ILE A 309 6.89 10.97 1.74
CA ILE A 309 5.89 10.64 0.73
C ILE A 309 6.58 9.95 -0.45
N PHE A 310 6.19 8.70 -0.70
CA PHE A 310 6.49 7.98 -1.93
C PHE A 310 5.28 8.05 -2.85
N ALA A 311 5.35 8.92 -3.86
CA ALA A 311 4.33 9.05 -4.89
C ALA A 311 4.69 8.17 -6.09
N ALA A 312 3.80 7.25 -6.45
CA ALA A 312 3.94 6.38 -7.62
C ALA A 312 2.85 6.71 -8.64
N SER A 313 3.13 6.50 -9.92
CA SER A 313 2.18 6.60 -11.02
C SER A 313 2.57 5.69 -12.18
N ASP A 314 1.71 5.63 -13.19
CA ASP A 314 1.93 4.87 -14.43
C ASP A 314 3.16 5.34 -15.21
N HIS A 315 3.69 6.53 -14.91
CA HIS A 315 4.75 7.20 -15.68
C HIS A 315 5.97 7.59 -14.83
N GLY A 316 6.04 7.12 -13.59
CA GLY A 316 7.19 7.36 -12.73
C GLY A 316 6.88 7.24 -11.25
N ALA A 317 7.92 7.34 -10.43
CA ALA A 317 7.79 7.45 -8.99
C ALA A 317 8.74 8.51 -8.43
N ALA A 318 8.41 9.05 -7.26
CA ALA A 318 9.24 10.00 -6.54
C ALA A 318 9.09 9.86 -5.03
N LEU A 319 10.19 10.07 -4.32
CA LEU A 319 10.23 10.22 -2.87
C LEU A 319 10.53 11.68 -2.53
N PHE A 320 9.70 12.30 -1.69
CA PHE A 320 9.94 13.64 -1.16
C PHE A 320 9.59 13.76 0.32
N ASP A 321 10.24 14.71 0.99
CA ASP A 321 10.09 14.92 2.43
C ASP A 321 8.98 15.91 2.80
N GLY A 322 8.81 16.11 4.11
CA GLY A 322 7.85 17.05 4.69
C GLY A 322 8.05 18.52 4.32
N ASP A 323 9.16 18.89 3.68
CA ASP A 323 9.45 20.23 3.17
C ASP A 323 9.26 20.32 1.64
N GLY A 324 8.92 19.22 0.99
CA GLY A 324 8.74 19.14 -0.46
C GLY A 324 10.05 19.01 -1.24
N ARG A 325 11.16 18.66 -0.57
CA ARG A 325 12.43 18.37 -1.25
C ARG A 325 12.33 16.97 -1.86
N ILE A 326 12.58 16.87 -3.16
CA ILE A 326 12.69 15.58 -3.84
C ILE A 326 14.01 14.94 -3.44
N LEU A 327 13.92 13.72 -2.92
CA LEU A 327 15.05 12.92 -2.45
C LEU A 327 15.42 11.85 -3.48
N TRP A 328 14.45 11.34 -4.22
CA TRP A 328 14.65 10.31 -5.23
C TRP A 328 13.54 10.34 -6.28
N THR A 329 13.86 9.90 -7.50
CA THR A 329 12.92 9.66 -8.59
C THR A 329 13.25 8.34 -9.29
N GLY A 330 12.24 7.63 -9.75
CA GLY A 330 12.39 6.35 -10.44
C GLY A 330 11.45 6.15 -11.62
N PRO A 331 11.57 4.99 -12.28
CA PRO A 331 10.83 4.69 -13.50
C PRO A 331 9.33 4.45 -13.25
N SER A 332 8.56 4.32 -14.33
CA SER A 332 7.19 3.82 -14.30
C SER A 332 7.13 2.42 -13.68
N LEU A 333 5.95 2.01 -13.19
CA LEU A 333 5.72 0.68 -12.62
C LEU A 333 6.64 0.37 -11.42
N THR A 334 7.03 1.41 -10.68
CA THR A 334 7.72 1.22 -9.40
C THR A 334 6.69 1.09 -8.29
N ILE A 335 6.67 -0.05 -7.62
CA ILE A 335 5.98 -0.21 -6.35
C ILE A 335 6.97 -0.09 -5.21
N GLY A 336 6.50 0.30 -4.03
CA GLY A 336 7.37 0.41 -2.87
C GLY A 336 6.61 0.45 -1.57
N ASN A 337 7.32 0.14 -0.48
CA ASN A 337 6.79 0.25 0.87
C ASN A 337 7.89 0.58 1.87
N PHE A 338 7.51 1.34 2.90
CA PHE A 338 8.43 1.67 3.98
C PHE A 338 8.50 0.52 4.98
N THR A 339 9.68 0.31 5.55
CA THR A 339 9.85 -0.40 6.82
C THR A 339 9.08 0.31 7.92
N ALA A 340 8.62 -0.44 8.94
CA ALA A 340 7.76 0.12 9.99
C ALA A 340 8.42 1.26 10.81
N ASP A 341 9.75 1.27 10.92
CA ASP A 341 10.51 2.36 11.56
C ASP A 341 10.75 3.55 10.63
N GLY A 342 10.37 3.43 9.35
CA GLY A 342 10.52 4.44 8.31
C GLY A 342 11.94 4.68 7.83
N ARG A 343 12.93 3.88 8.26
CA ARG A 343 14.33 4.12 7.91
C ARG A 343 14.71 3.65 6.52
N THR A 344 13.93 2.72 5.97
CA THR A 344 14.15 2.15 4.65
C THR A 344 12.88 2.18 3.82
N LEU A 345 12.99 2.56 2.55
CA LEU A 345 12.00 2.34 1.51
C LEU A 345 12.47 1.20 0.60
N VAL A 346 11.74 0.09 0.58
CA VAL A 346 11.97 -1.00 -0.38
C VAL A 346 11.16 -0.74 -1.63
N LEU A 347 11.77 -0.96 -2.79
CA LEU A 347 11.25 -0.69 -4.12
C LEU A 347 11.33 -1.96 -4.96
N ILE A 348 10.29 -2.23 -5.74
CA ILE A 348 10.35 -3.18 -6.85
C ILE A 348 10.18 -2.36 -8.13
N ASN A 349 11.29 -2.18 -8.84
CA ASN A 349 11.35 -1.46 -10.10
C ASN A 349 11.09 -2.46 -11.23
N GLN A 350 9.90 -2.42 -11.80
CA GLN A 350 9.51 -3.34 -12.88
C GLN A 350 9.91 -2.76 -14.23
N SER A 351 10.34 -3.64 -15.15
CA SER A 351 10.65 -3.27 -16.52
C SER A 351 10.02 -4.28 -17.47
N VAL A 352 9.74 -3.85 -18.69
CA VAL A 352 9.14 -4.68 -19.75
C VAL A 352 10.06 -5.86 -20.13
N ASP A 353 11.37 -5.75 -19.87
CA ASP A 353 12.38 -6.74 -20.22
C ASP A 353 12.59 -7.83 -19.13
N LEU A 354 11.63 -8.02 -18.22
CA LEU A 354 11.55 -9.08 -17.19
C LEU A 354 12.60 -9.06 -16.06
N ASP A 355 13.65 -8.24 -16.14
CA ASP A 355 14.62 -8.07 -15.04
C ASP A 355 14.10 -7.08 -13.98
N ALA A 356 12.97 -7.40 -13.34
CA ALA A 356 12.43 -6.59 -12.26
C ALA A 356 13.36 -6.64 -11.02
N THR A 357 13.52 -5.48 -10.42
CA THR A 357 14.67 -5.12 -9.60
C THR A 357 14.21 -4.77 -8.20
N ILE A 358 14.70 -5.46 -7.16
CA ILE A 358 14.34 -5.18 -5.77
C ILE A 358 15.45 -4.37 -5.10
N ASP A 359 15.19 -3.12 -4.77
CA ASP A 359 16.16 -2.20 -4.17
C ASP A 359 15.66 -1.67 -2.82
N ALA A 360 16.59 -1.29 -1.96
CA ALA A 360 16.34 -0.61 -0.70
C ALA A 360 17.02 0.77 -0.70
N ILE A 361 16.27 1.81 -0.31
CA ILE A 361 16.78 3.15 -0.10
C ILE A 361 16.79 3.43 1.40
N LEU A 362 17.99 3.66 1.95
CA LEU A 362 18.15 4.13 3.33
C LEU A 362 17.84 5.62 3.37
N ILE A 363 16.83 6.01 4.16
CA ILE A 363 16.34 7.39 4.23
C ILE A 363 17.39 8.33 4.82
N ASP A 364 18.18 7.84 5.78
CA ASP A 364 19.27 8.61 6.39
C ASP A 364 20.38 8.98 5.40
N ASP A 365 20.59 8.18 4.35
CA ASP A 365 21.59 8.43 3.32
C ASP A 365 21.18 9.53 2.32
N LEU A 366 19.90 9.92 2.30
CA LEU A 366 19.35 10.89 1.35
C LEU A 366 19.37 12.34 1.84
N ARG A 367 19.72 12.58 3.10
CA ARG A 367 19.54 13.89 3.76
C ARG A 367 20.66 14.88 3.51
#